data_AF-A0A821US59-F1
#
_entry.id   AF-A0A821US59-F1
#
_cell.length_a   1.000
_cell.length_b   1.000
_cell.length_c   1.000
_cell.angle_alpha   90.00
_cell.angle_beta   90.00
_cell.angle_gamma   90.00
#
_symmetry.space_group_name_H-M   'P 1'
#
loop_
_entity.id
_entity.type
_entity.pdbx_description
1 polymer ?
#
loop_
_entity_poly.entity_id
_entity_poly.type
_entity_poly.pdbx_seq_one_letter_code
_entity_poly.pdbx_strand_id
1 'polypeptide(L)'
;TRIILTDSTPIRVLESCTINWDFTANNKGIEGLEFITHQGSGHSYLLGLCEVNDCDPKSTSNNNGRILVREKKEATKTRKENCFKEIYTIIKTFSVICSWDPVGTLVIPSAVHFDDYSSSSMYHRKENELPTHVAVTSQVMSQVWVDMIEEINQAPFFSLSPLNNNTIYALPRTHIVTSECGIRYGNIEGVAWQGRNELIFVSDQAKNDQGTQCIEKEQSYAIRISSHQFDDKIRIDSD
;
A
#
# COMPACT_ATOMS: atom_id res chain seq x y z
N THR A 1 -10.29 10.10 17.22
CA THR A 1 -11.27 8.99 17.14
C THR A 1 -10.66 7.77 17.79
N ARG A 2 -11.25 7.24 18.86
CA ARG A 2 -10.77 6.04 19.54
C ARG A 2 -11.60 4.89 18.99
N ILE A 3 -11.02 4.03 18.16
CA ILE A 3 -11.66 2.77 17.79
C ILE A 3 -11.54 1.88 19.03
N ILE A 4 -12.59 1.86 19.85
CA ILE A 4 -12.69 0.90 20.94
C ILE A 4 -13.43 -0.29 20.33
N LEU A 5 -12.69 -1.38 20.07
CA LEU A 5 -13.30 -2.68 19.81
C LEU A 5 -13.93 -3.13 21.14
N THR A 6 -15.16 -2.69 21.40
CA THR A 6 -15.88 -2.92 22.66
C THR A 6 -16.46 -4.32 22.77
N ASP A 7 -16.32 -5.14 21.75
CA ASP A 7 -16.97 -6.43 21.68
C ASP A 7 -15.94 -7.56 21.72
N SER A 8 -16.12 -8.50 22.64
CA SER A 8 -15.36 -9.75 22.75
C SER A 8 -15.65 -10.71 21.59
N THR A 9 -16.04 -10.18 20.42
CA THR A 9 -16.33 -10.95 19.23
C THR A 9 -15.05 -11.67 18.80
N PRO A 10 -15.03 -13.01 18.80
CA PRO A 10 -13.84 -13.75 18.44
C PRO A 10 -13.48 -13.46 16.97
N ILE A 11 -12.24 -13.06 16.75
CA ILE A 11 -11.67 -12.95 15.40
C ILE A 11 -11.71 -14.35 14.77
N ARG A 12 -12.37 -14.45 13.61
CA ARG A 12 -12.44 -15.69 12.84
C ARG A 12 -11.66 -15.52 11.55
N VAL A 13 -10.65 -16.36 11.36
CA VAL A 13 -10.02 -16.55 10.06
C VAL A 13 -11.03 -17.23 9.14
N LEU A 14 -11.44 -16.54 8.09
CA LEU A 14 -12.40 -17.07 7.11
C LEU A 14 -11.73 -18.02 6.12
N GLU A 15 -10.52 -17.67 5.71
CA GLU A 15 -9.78 -18.34 4.65
C GLU A 15 -8.27 -18.17 4.86
N SER A 16 -7.50 -19.11 4.33
CA SER A 16 -6.03 -19.02 4.24
C SER A 16 -5.60 -19.45 2.85
N CYS A 17 -4.81 -18.59 2.19
CA CYS A 17 -4.19 -18.88 0.90
C CYS A 17 -2.67 -18.84 1.03
N THR A 18 -1.97 -19.71 0.31
CA THR A 18 -0.51 -19.61 0.17
C THR A 18 -0.15 -18.48 -0.80
N ILE A 19 0.75 -17.58 -0.41
CA ILE A 19 1.35 -16.64 -1.34
C ILE A 19 2.54 -17.29 -2.06
N ASN A 20 2.56 -17.24 -3.39
CA ASN A 20 3.68 -17.75 -4.17
C ASN A 20 4.79 -16.68 -4.26
N TRP A 21 5.44 -16.41 -3.12
CA TRP A 21 6.53 -15.44 -2.97
C TRP A 21 7.52 -15.90 -1.89
N ASP A 22 8.80 -15.82 -2.23
CA ASP A 22 9.87 -16.12 -1.30
C ASP A 22 10.32 -14.84 -0.60
N PHE A 23 9.96 -14.70 0.68
CA PHE A 23 10.47 -13.61 1.51
C PHE A 23 11.95 -13.86 1.82
N THR A 24 12.79 -12.88 1.52
CA THR A 24 14.26 -12.98 1.68
C THR A 24 14.72 -12.81 3.13
N ALA A 25 13.86 -12.27 4.00
CA ALA A 25 14.03 -12.18 5.45
C ALA A 25 12.67 -12.11 6.15
N ASN A 26 12.66 -12.14 7.49
CA ASN A 26 11.44 -12.01 8.30
C ASN A 26 10.74 -10.67 8.01
N ASN A 27 9.66 -10.73 7.22
CA ASN A 27 8.80 -9.60 6.89
C ASN A 27 9.52 -8.43 6.19
N LYS A 28 10.48 -8.71 5.31
CA LYS A 28 11.11 -7.67 4.47
C LYS A 28 10.71 -7.82 3.01
N GLY A 29 10.59 -6.67 2.33
CA GLY A 29 10.37 -6.60 0.90
C GLY A 29 8.91 -6.39 0.45
N ILE A 30 7.93 -6.35 1.36
CA ILE A 30 6.54 -5.91 1.06
C ILE A 30 6.03 -5.02 2.19
N GLU A 31 5.73 -3.76 1.89
CA GLU A 31 5.34 -2.73 2.87
C GLU A 31 3.88 -2.27 2.74
N GLY A 32 3.17 -2.77 1.72
CA GLY A 32 1.75 -2.48 1.52
C GLY A 32 1.02 -3.67 0.93
N LEU A 33 -0.17 -3.96 1.45
CA LEU A 33 -1.04 -5.01 0.93
C LEU A 33 -2.44 -4.47 0.67
N GLU A 34 -2.93 -4.71 -0.54
CA GLU A 34 -4.26 -4.31 -0.99
C GLU A 34 -4.96 -5.48 -1.69
N PHE A 35 -6.29 -5.50 -1.60
CA PHE A 35 -7.11 -6.56 -2.21
C PHE A 35 -8.15 -5.95 -3.14
N ILE A 36 -8.24 -6.47 -4.36
CA ILE A 36 -9.19 -6.01 -5.38
C ILE A 36 -9.97 -7.21 -5.91
N THR A 37 -11.30 -7.11 -5.96
CA THR A 37 -12.13 -8.05 -6.72
C THR A 37 -12.76 -7.34 -7.90
N HIS A 38 -12.45 -7.82 -9.10
CA HIS A 38 -13.10 -7.35 -10.32
C HIS A 38 -14.45 -8.06 -10.48
N GLN A 39 -15.56 -7.33 -10.25
CA GLN A 39 -16.90 -7.91 -10.22
C GLN A 39 -17.34 -8.51 -11.56
N GLY A 40 -16.93 -7.89 -12.68
CA GLY A 40 -17.34 -8.33 -14.02
C GLY A 40 -16.81 -9.73 -14.37
N SER A 41 -15.62 -10.09 -13.88
CA SER A 41 -15.02 -11.41 -14.12
C SER A 41 -15.10 -12.34 -12.90
N GLY A 42 -15.25 -11.79 -11.69
CA GLY A 42 -15.14 -12.53 -10.43
C GLY A 42 -13.69 -12.78 -9.99
N HIS A 43 -12.69 -12.26 -10.71
CA HIS A 43 -11.29 -12.46 -10.37
C HIS A 43 -10.90 -11.60 -9.16
N SER A 44 -10.11 -12.17 -8.25
CA SER A 44 -9.58 -11.46 -7.08
C SER A 44 -8.07 -11.34 -7.18
N TYR A 45 -7.54 -10.18 -6.80
CA TYR A 45 -6.14 -9.83 -6.89
C TYR A 45 -5.62 -9.35 -5.53
N LEU A 46 -4.46 -9.85 -5.14
CA LEU A 46 -3.66 -9.37 -4.03
C LEU A 46 -2.53 -8.52 -4.60
N LEU A 47 -2.39 -7.31 -4.09
CA LEU A 47 -1.38 -6.36 -4.50
C LEU A 47 -0.38 -6.15 -3.38
N GLY A 48 0.90 -6.26 -3.70
CA GLY A 48 2.00 -6.08 -2.73
C GLY A 48 2.95 -4.98 -3.17
N LEU A 49 3.01 -3.87 -2.43
CA LEU A 49 3.99 -2.81 -2.64
C LEU A 49 5.36 -3.28 -2.13
N CYS A 50 6.38 -3.24 -2.99
CA CYS A 50 7.74 -3.56 -2.57
C CYS A 50 8.40 -2.41 -1.81
N GLU A 51 9.10 -2.73 -0.72
CA GLU A 51 9.89 -1.80 0.13
C GLU A 51 10.91 -1.02 -0.70
N VAL A 52 11.58 -1.74 -1.60
CA VAL A 52 12.68 -1.25 -2.43
C VAL A 52 12.33 -1.30 -3.90
N ASN A 53 13.00 -0.46 -4.68
CA ASN A 53 12.91 -0.46 -6.13
C ASN A 53 13.19 -1.87 -6.70
N ASP A 54 12.49 -2.23 -7.78
CA ASP A 54 12.51 -3.57 -8.41
C ASP A 54 12.16 -4.77 -7.52
N CYS A 55 11.75 -4.57 -6.27
CA CYS A 55 11.56 -5.64 -5.30
C CYS A 55 12.83 -6.46 -5.03
N ASP A 56 14.02 -5.91 -5.31
CA ASP A 56 15.30 -6.57 -5.07
C ASP A 56 16.22 -5.68 -4.23
N PRO A 57 16.46 -6.01 -2.95
CA PRO A 57 17.32 -5.23 -2.07
C PRO A 57 18.80 -5.26 -2.49
N LYS A 58 19.18 -6.16 -3.41
CA LYS A 58 20.54 -6.24 -3.98
C LYS A 58 20.66 -5.47 -5.29
N SER A 59 19.56 -5.00 -5.86
CA SER A 59 19.60 -4.26 -7.10
C SER A 59 20.30 -2.92 -6.88
N THR A 60 21.29 -2.64 -7.71
CA THR A 60 21.97 -1.34 -7.77
C THR A 60 21.41 -0.44 -8.87
N SER A 61 20.32 -0.87 -9.53
CA SER A 61 19.67 -0.10 -10.57
C SER A 61 18.87 1.06 -9.97
N ASN A 62 18.89 2.23 -10.63
CA ASN A 62 17.96 3.33 -10.34
C ASN A 62 16.56 3.05 -10.89
N ASN A 63 16.11 1.80 -10.81
CA ASN A 63 14.80 1.40 -11.31
C ASN A 63 13.72 1.84 -10.32
N ASN A 64 12.47 1.59 -10.68
CA ASN A 64 11.33 2.21 -10.03
C ASN A 64 10.67 1.29 -9.00
N GLY A 65 9.78 1.87 -8.20
CA GLY A 65 8.89 1.13 -7.31
C GLY A 65 7.99 0.16 -8.08
N ARG A 66 7.55 -0.88 -7.40
CA ARG A 66 6.75 -1.95 -7.98
C ARG A 66 5.61 -2.31 -7.05
N ILE A 67 4.44 -2.57 -7.64
CA ILE A 67 3.32 -3.22 -6.96
C ILE A 67 3.13 -4.57 -7.64
N LEU A 68 3.46 -5.64 -6.93
CA LEU A 68 3.28 -7.01 -7.39
C LEU A 68 1.78 -7.31 -7.48
N VAL A 69 1.32 -7.91 -8.58
CA VAL A 69 -0.09 -8.29 -8.77
C VAL A 69 -0.19 -9.81 -8.80
N ARG A 70 -0.99 -10.35 -7.88
CA ARG A 70 -1.22 -11.79 -7.76
C ARG A 70 -2.69 -12.10 -7.84
N GLU A 71 -3.06 -13.10 -8.62
CA GLU A 71 -4.45 -13.54 -8.75
C GLU A 71 -4.73 -14.70 -7.80
N LYS A 72 -5.91 -14.69 -7.19
CA LYS A 72 -6.38 -15.81 -6.37
C LYS A 72 -6.69 -17.00 -7.28
N LYS A 73 -6.13 -18.16 -6.97
CA LYS A 73 -6.49 -19.45 -7.58
C LYS A 73 -6.99 -20.39 -6.50
N GLU A 74 -8.09 -21.08 -6.77
CA GLU A 74 -8.57 -22.14 -5.89
C GLU A 74 -7.58 -23.31 -5.94
N ALA A 75 -7.26 -23.86 -4.78
CA ALA A 75 -6.34 -24.99 -4.68
C ALA A 75 -7.03 -26.24 -5.23
N THR A 76 -6.35 -26.95 -6.12
CA THR A 76 -6.83 -28.24 -6.63
C THR A 76 -6.87 -29.33 -5.55
N LYS A 77 -6.13 -29.15 -4.45
CA LYS A 77 -6.13 -30.02 -3.28
C LYS A 77 -6.02 -29.19 -2.01
N THR A 78 -6.89 -29.45 -1.04
CA THR A 78 -6.81 -28.84 0.29
C THR A 78 -5.60 -29.38 1.05
N ARG A 79 -4.72 -28.48 1.52
CA ARG A 79 -3.60 -28.84 2.40
C ARG A 79 -3.91 -28.40 3.83
N LYS A 80 -3.69 -29.28 4.80
CA LYS A 80 -3.72 -28.91 6.22
C LYS A 80 -2.35 -28.38 6.62
N GLU A 81 -2.30 -27.16 7.12
CA GLU A 81 -1.06 -26.56 7.63
C GLU A 81 -1.20 -26.15 9.10
N ASN A 82 -0.10 -26.30 9.84
CA ASN A 82 0.03 -25.94 11.25
C ASN A 82 0.84 -24.64 11.34
N CYS A 83 0.21 -23.50 11.05
CA CYS A 83 0.92 -22.23 10.86
C CYS A 83 1.08 -21.36 12.12
N PHE A 84 0.38 -21.66 13.22
CA PHE A 84 0.42 -20.80 14.42
C PHE A 84 0.85 -21.60 15.65
N LYS A 85 2.05 -21.33 16.14
CA LYS A 85 2.53 -21.86 17.43
C LYS A 85 2.52 -20.83 18.57
N GLU A 86 2.42 -19.53 18.28
CA GLU A 86 2.87 -18.54 19.27
C GLU A 86 1.81 -17.58 19.84
N ILE A 87 0.63 -17.42 19.23
CA ILE A 87 -0.31 -16.37 19.70
C ILE A 87 -1.38 -16.90 20.68
N TYR A 88 -1.72 -18.18 20.61
CA TYR A 88 -2.57 -18.86 21.58
C TYR A 88 -2.14 -20.33 21.62
N THR A 89 -2.17 -20.99 22.77
CA THR A 89 -1.80 -22.41 23.01
C THR A 89 -2.70 -23.43 22.26
N ILE A 90 -3.27 -23.04 21.13
CA ILE A 90 -4.15 -23.82 20.26
C ILE A 90 -3.48 -23.84 18.89
N ILE A 91 -2.91 -24.98 18.51
CA ILE A 91 -2.58 -25.27 17.11
C ILE A 91 -3.92 -25.32 16.37
N LYS A 92 -4.31 -24.22 15.72
CA LYS A 92 -5.40 -24.25 14.76
C LYS A 92 -4.83 -24.79 13.46
N THR A 93 -5.27 -25.99 13.10
CA THR A 93 -5.05 -26.51 11.75
C THR A 93 -5.95 -25.75 10.80
N PHE A 94 -5.34 -25.09 9.81
CA PHE A 94 -6.08 -24.41 8.75
C PHE A 94 -6.03 -25.24 7.48
N SER A 95 -7.14 -25.28 6.77
CA SER A 95 -7.19 -25.76 5.40
C SER A 95 -6.74 -24.62 4.50
N VAL A 96 -5.58 -24.77 3.87
CA VAL A 96 -5.18 -23.94 2.74
C VAL A 96 -6.02 -24.38 1.55
N ILE A 97 -6.84 -23.47 1.05
CA ILE A 97 -7.82 -23.74 -0.01
C ILE A 97 -7.55 -22.94 -1.29
N CYS A 98 -6.52 -22.09 -1.30
CA CYS A 98 -6.21 -21.21 -2.42
C CYS A 98 -4.73 -20.84 -2.46
N SER A 99 -4.28 -20.29 -3.59
CA SER A 99 -2.99 -19.66 -3.77
C SER A 99 -3.11 -18.26 -4.38
N TRP A 100 -2.12 -17.42 -4.11
CA TRP A 100 -1.93 -16.12 -4.75
C TRP A 100 -0.78 -16.23 -5.77
N ASP A 101 -1.15 -16.41 -7.03
CA ASP A 101 -0.22 -16.70 -8.12
C ASP A 101 0.16 -15.41 -8.87
N PRO A 102 1.43 -15.25 -9.29
CA PRO A 102 1.86 -14.04 -9.99
C PRO A 102 1.16 -13.90 -11.35
N VAL A 103 0.59 -12.72 -11.61
CA VAL A 103 -0.05 -12.41 -12.90
C VAL A 103 0.43 -11.10 -13.52
N GLY A 104 1.19 -10.30 -12.78
CA GLY A 104 1.81 -9.10 -13.32
C GLY A 104 2.45 -8.24 -12.25
N THR A 105 2.90 -7.06 -12.68
CA THR A 105 3.49 -6.04 -11.81
C THR A 105 3.09 -4.68 -12.35
N LEU A 106 2.54 -3.82 -11.49
CA LEU A 106 2.39 -2.40 -11.79
C LEU A 106 3.73 -1.72 -11.56
N VAL A 107 4.18 -0.98 -12.57
CA VAL A 107 5.45 -0.26 -12.54
C VAL A 107 5.19 1.16 -12.12
N ILE A 108 5.67 1.55 -10.94
CA ILE A 108 5.59 2.94 -10.52
C ILE A 108 6.49 3.77 -11.47
N PRO A 109 6.06 4.96 -11.92
CA PRO A 109 6.84 5.81 -12.81
C PRO A 109 8.20 6.19 -12.21
N SER A 110 9.24 6.30 -13.04
CA SER A 110 10.60 6.64 -12.59
C SER A 110 10.72 8.04 -11.99
N ALA A 111 9.79 8.93 -12.33
CA ALA A 111 9.67 10.25 -11.71
C ALA A 111 9.36 10.16 -10.21
N VAL A 112 8.83 9.01 -9.75
CA VAL A 112 8.55 8.70 -8.36
C VAL A 112 9.66 7.78 -7.85
N HIS A 113 10.84 8.36 -7.65
CA HIS A 113 11.97 7.63 -7.08
C HIS A 113 12.00 7.85 -5.58
N PHE A 114 11.40 6.92 -4.83
CA PHE A 114 11.51 6.88 -3.38
C PHE A 114 12.65 5.95 -2.97
N ASP A 115 13.43 6.40 -1.98
CA ASP A 115 14.51 5.61 -1.40
C ASP A 115 13.96 4.38 -0.65
N ASP A 116 12.79 4.54 -0.04
CA ASP A 116 12.14 3.57 0.82
C ASP A 116 10.62 3.74 0.73
N TYR A 117 9.93 2.77 0.14
CA TYR A 117 8.48 2.75 -0.02
C TYR A 117 7.84 2.06 1.18
N SER A 118 6.91 2.71 1.87
CA SER A 118 6.43 2.21 3.15
C SER A 118 4.97 1.80 3.22
N SER A 119 4.15 2.28 2.30
CA SER A 119 2.72 1.98 2.37
C SER A 119 2.01 2.32 1.08
N SER A 120 0.91 1.63 0.83
CA SER A 120 -0.01 1.92 -0.26
C SER A 120 -1.45 1.93 0.23
N SER A 121 -2.28 2.80 -0.34
CA SER A 121 -3.73 2.73 -0.17
C SER A 121 -4.49 2.95 -1.47
N MET A 122 -5.55 2.19 -1.69
CA MET A 122 -6.40 2.31 -2.87
C MET A 122 -7.76 2.93 -2.57
N TYR A 123 -8.19 3.87 -3.42
CA TYR A 123 -9.48 4.55 -3.26
C TYR A 123 -10.55 3.90 -4.12
N HIS A 124 -11.58 3.38 -3.45
CA HIS A 124 -12.79 2.84 -4.08
C HIS A 124 -13.93 3.86 -3.98
N ARG A 125 -14.57 4.17 -5.12
CA ARG A 125 -15.74 5.06 -5.13
C ARG A 125 -16.95 4.42 -4.48
N LYS A 126 -17.15 3.13 -4.74
CA LYS A 126 -18.14 2.28 -4.07
C LYS A 126 -17.51 0.98 -3.62
N GLU A 127 -18.06 0.43 -2.55
CA GLU A 127 -17.78 -0.93 -2.15
C GLU A 127 -18.08 -1.86 -3.34
N ASN A 128 -17.09 -2.66 -3.75
CA ASN A 128 -17.11 -3.56 -4.91
C ASN A 128 -16.80 -2.96 -6.30
N GLU A 129 -16.44 -1.69 -6.42
CA GLU A 129 -15.87 -1.17 -7.68
C GLU A 129 -14.35 -1.35 -7.70
N LEU A 130 -13.74 -1.39 -8.89
CA LEU A 130 -12.28 -1.25 -9.01
C LEU A 130 -11.84 0.08 -8.38
N PRO A 131 -10.63 0.12 -7.79
CA PRO A 131 -10.10 1.36 -7.29
C PRO A 131 -9.88 2.33 -8.45
N THR A 132 -10.05 3.61 -8.15
CA THR A 132 -9.83 4.70 -9.13
C THR A 132 -8.51 5.42 -8.89
N HIS A 133 -7.95 5.30 -7.68
CA HIS A 133 -6.71 5.94 -7.31
C HIS A 133 -5.87 5.03 -6.43
N VAL A 134 -4.56 5.23 -6.48
CA VAL A 134 -3.58 4.67 -5.55
C VAL A 134 -2.78 5.80 -4.93
N ALA A 135 -2.52 5.69 -3.63
CA ALA A 135 -1.56 6.51 -2.91
C ALA A 135 -0.40 5.61 -2.46
N VAL A 136 0.84 6.04 -2.64
CA VAL A 136 2.04 5.33 -2.17
C VAL A 136 2.94 6.29 -1.42
N THR A 137 3.41 5.89 -0.24
CA THR A 137 4.26 6.73 0.61
C THR A 137 5.72 6.33 0.58
N SER A 138 6.58 7.31 0.83
CA SER A 138 7.96 7.06 1.22
C SER A 138 8.16 7.20 2.73
N GLN A 139 8.84 6.22 3.33
CA GLN A 139 9.20 6.23 4.75
C GLN A 139 10.09 7.44 5.09
N VAL A 140 11.20 7.56 4.36
CA VAL A 140 12.28 8.50 4.68
C VAL A 140 12.08 9.88 4.05
N MET A 141 11.46 9.95 2.88
CA MET A 141 11.29 11.22 2.17
C MET A 141 10.10 12.03 2.68
N SER A 142 9.17 11.41 3.44
CA SER A 142 7.96 12.07 3.96
C SER A 142 7.14 12.68 2.82
N GLN A 143 6.85 11.85 1.82
CA GLN A 143 6.15 12.19 0.59
C GLN A 143 5.12 11.11 0.28
N VAL A 144 4.10 11.49 -0.49
CA VAL A 144 3.11 10.59 -1.06
C VAL A 144 2.98 10.85 -2.54
N TRP A 145 3.04 9.79 -3.34
CA TRP A 145 2.65 9.81 -4.74
C TRP A 145 1.20 9.37 -4.87
N VAL A 146 0.43 10.06 -5.68
CA VAL A 146 -0.96 9.72 -5.99
C VAL A 146 -1.12 9.54 -7.48
N ASP A 147 -1.72 8.43 -7.88
CA ASP A 147 -1.98 8.10 -9.28
C ASP A 147 -3.39 7.55 -9.49
N MET A 148 -3.83 7.50 -10.76
CA MET A 148 -5.09 6.94 -11.19
C MET A 148 -4.91 5.47 -11.60
N ILE A 149 -5.90 4.66 -11.26
CA ILE A 149 -6.04 3.30 -11.75
C ILE A 149 -7.19 3.29 -12.75
N GLU A 150 -6.95 2.72 -13.91
CA GLU A 150 -7.91 2.58 -14.99
C GLU A 150 -8.28 1.11 -15.18
N GLU A 151 -9.56 0.87 -15.49
CA GLU A 151 -10.03 -0.45 -15.90
C GLU A 151 -9.62 -0.75 -17.33
N ILE A 152 -9.14 -1.97 -17.58
CA ILE A 152 -8.74 -2.44 -18.91
C ILE A 152 -9.44 -3.75 -19.26
N ASN A 153 -9.57 -4.03 -20.57
CA ASN A 153 -10.36 -5.17 -21.06
C ASN A 153 -9.65 -6.54 -20.97
N GLN A 154 -8.47 -6.60 -20.32
CA GLN A 154 -7.69 -7.83 -20.18
C GLN A 154 -7.21 -7.97 -18.74
N ALA A 155 -7.24 -9.19 -18.21
CA ALA A 155 -6.65 -9.51 -16.90
C ALA A 155 -5.23 -8.92 -16.77
N PRO A 156 -4.90 -8.24 -15.66
CA PRO A 156 -5.63 -8.19 -14.38
C PRO A 156 -6.84 -7.23 -14.31
N PHE A 157 -7.29 -6.70 -15.45
CA PHE A 157 -8.43 -5.77 -15.62
C PHE A 157 -8.21 -4.38 -15.08
N PHE A 158 -6.98 -4.05 -14.67
CA PHE A 158 -6.59 -2.70 -14.29
C PHE A 158 -5.12 -2.41 -14.62
N SER A 159 -4.81 -1.13 -14.78
CA SER A 159 -3.44 -0.62 -14.89
C SER A 159 -3.32 0.78 -14.29
N LEU A 160 -2.08 1.21 -14.01
CA LEU A 160 -1.81 2.62 -13.75
C LEU A 160 -2.07 3.43 -15.02
N SER A 161 -2.68 4.60 -14.87
CA SER A 161 -3.00 5.48 -16.01
C SER A 161 -1.72 6.04 -16.63
N PRO A 162 -1.50 5.89 -17.95
CA PRO A 162 -0.36 6.52 -18.63
C PRO A 162 -0.54 8.04 -18.79
N LEU A 163 -1.74 8.56 -18.55
CA LEU A 163 -2.10 9.97 -18.79
C LEU A 163 -1.97 10.85 -17.55
N ASN A 164 -1.63 10.28 -16.39
CA ASN A 164 -1.53 11.06 -15.17
C ASN A 164 -0.21 11.84 -15.07
N ASN A 165 -0.24 12.94 -14.34
CA ASN A 165 0.89 13.85 -14.17
C ASN A 165 1.93 13.38 -13.12
N ASN A 166 1.81 12.14 -12.60
CA ASN A 166 2.69 11.59 -11.56
C ASN A 166 2.82 12.50 -10.34
N THR A 167 1.69 12.84 -9.72
CA THR A 167 1.67 13.90 -8.72
C THR A 167 2.25 13.43 -7.38
N ILE A 168 3.28 14.11 -6.90
CA ILE A 168 3.92 13.86 -5.60
C ILE A 168 3.60 15.03 -4.67
N TYR A 169 3.13 14.72 -3.48
CA TYR A 169 2.85 15.67 -2.41
C TYR A 169 3.85 15.47 -1.27
N ALA A 170 4.49 16.54 -0.84
CA ALA A 170 5.25 16.52 0.40
C ALA A 170 4.30 16.56 1.61
N LEU A 171 4.59 15.75 2.62
CA LEU A 171 3.96 15.93 3.93
C LEU A 171 4.45 17.25 4.56
N PRO A 172 3.73 17.80 5.56
CA PRO A 172 4.08 19.10 6.13
C PRO A 172 5.54 19.11 6.60
N ARG A 173 6.27 20.17 6.24
CA ARG A 173 7.69 20.36 6.56
C ARG A 173 7.85 21.31 7.74
N THR A 174 9.04 21.35 8.32
CA THR A 174 9.38 22.38 9.32
C THR A 174 9.66 23.70 8.62
N HIS A 175 9.19 24.79 9.21
CA HIS A 175 9.64 26.14 8.89
C HIS A 175 10.58 26.57 10.00
N ILE A 176 11.88 26.31 9.85
CA ILE A 176 12.87 26.91 10.74
C ILE A 176 13.27 28.25 10.11
N VAL A 177 13.32 29.30 10.93
CA VAL A 177 13.62 30.70 10.54
C VAL A 177 14.97 30.86 9.82
N THR A 178 15.80 29.81 9.84
CA THR A 178 17.06 29.67 9.08
C THR A 178 16.89 28.68 7.93
N SER A 179 16.33 29.15 6.81
CA SER A 179 16.46 28.62 5.42
C SER A 179 16.25 27.13 5.08
N GLU A 180 15.99 26.21 6.01
CA GLU A 180 15.88 24.77 5.68
C GLU A 180 14.46 24.24 5.87
N CYS A 181 13.89 23.76 4.76
CA CYS A 181 12.61 23.05 4.68
C CYS A 181 12.81 21.60 5.14
N GLY A 182 12.83 21.37 6.45
CA GLY A 182 13.17 20.07 7.04
C GLY A 182 12.00 19.07 7.09
N ILE A 183 12.32 17.78 7.14
CA ILE A 183 11.33 16.73 7.41
C ILE A 183 10.75 16.93 8.80
N ARG A 184 9.42 17.06 8.92
CA ARG A 184 8.71 17.16 10.20
C ARG A 184 8.20 15.82 10.70
N TYR A 185 7.78 14.94 9.79
CA TYR A 185 7.24 13.62 10.09
C TYR A 185 8.15 12.57 9.46
N GLY A 186 9.00 11.95 10.28
CA GLY A 186 9.81 10.81 9.86
C GLY A 186 9.01 9.51 9.92
N ASN A 187 9.56 8.47 9.28
CA ASN A 187 9.10 7.09 9.36
C ASN A 187 7.59 6.95 9.10
N ILE A 188 7.15 7.44 7.94
CA ILE A 188 5.77 7.24 7.52
C ILE A 188 5.58 5.76 7.22
N GLU A 189 4.66 5.08 7.90
CA GLU A 189 4.41 3.63 7.74
C GLU A 189 3.02 3.28 7.21
N GLY A 190 2.12 4.25 7.18
CA GLY A 190 0.75 3.98 6.78
C GLY A 190 0.13 5.15 6.08
N VAL A 191 -0.66 4.84 5.07
CA VAL A 191 -1.54 5.76 4.37
C VAL A 191 -2.92 5.11 4.24
N ALA A 192 -3.96 5.92 4.34
CA ALA A 192 -5.33 5.49 4.07
C ALA A 192 -6.14 6.62 3.45
N TRP A 193 -6.98 6.30 2.49
CA TRP A 193 -7.99 7.23 1.99
C TRP A 193 -9.09 7.48 3.03
N GLN A 194 -9.40 8.76 3.27
CA GLN A 194 -10.54 9.20 4.09
C GLN A 194 -11.57 9.91 3.19
N GLY A 195 -12.14 9.15 2.26
CA GLY A 195 -12.95 9.71 1.18
C GLY A 195 -12.09 10.13 -0.02
N ARG A 196 -12.71 10.81 -0.99
CA ARG A 196 -12.09 11.06 -2.31
C ARG A 196 -10.89 12.01 -2.27
N ASN A 197 -10.94 13.01 -1.41
CA ASN A 197 -10.03 14.16 -1.47
C ASN A 197 -9.12 14.26 -0.24
N GLU A 198 -9.07 13.24 0.61
CA GLU A 198 -8.36 13.27 1.88
C GLU A 198 -7.57 11.98 2.09
N LEU A 199 -6.31 12.14 2.48
CA LEU A 199 -5.43 11.06 2.91
C LEU A 199 -5.08 11.26 4.38
N ILE A 200 -5.08 10.16 5.12
CA ILE A 200 -4.55 10.07 6.48
C ILE A 200 -3.24 9.32 6.43
N PHE A 201 -2.26 9.77 7.20
CA PHE A 201 -0.99 9.09 7.38
C PHE A 201 -0.70 8.83 8.85
N VAL A 202 0.11 7.80 9.09
CA VAL A 202 0.68 7.49 10.40
C VAL A 202 2.20 7.40 10.32
N SER A 203 2.85 7.80 11.40
CA SER A 203 4.31 7.68 11.58
C SER A 203 4.63 6.66 12.68
N ASP A 204 5.71 5.93 12.51
CA ASP A 204 6.28 5.04 13.53
C ASP A 204 7.29 5.76 14.42
N GLN A 205 7.94 5.00 15.31
CA GLN A 205 8.97 5.46 16.21
C GLN A 205 10.12 6.07 15.41
N ALA A 206 10.61 7.24 15.83
CA ALA A 206 11.78 7.84 15.22
C ALA A 206 13.02 7.00 15.55
N LYS A 207 13.93 6.89 14.58
CA LYS A 207 15.25 6.29 14.79
C LYS A 207 16.14 7.29 15.54
N ASN A 208 17.08 6.77 16.33
CA ASN A 208 17.94 7.59 17.21
C ASN A 208 18.84 8.60 16.45
N ASP A 209 19.04 8.40 15.15
CA ASP A 209 19.82 9.24 14.25
C ASP A 209 18.99 10.33 13.56
N GLN A 210 17.67 10.35 13.75
CA GLN A 210 16.77 11.34 13.17
C GLN A 210 16.66 12.60 14.04
N GLY A 211 16.33 13.72 13.40
CA GLY A 211 16.20 15.01 14.08
C GLY A 211 15.07 15.03 15.12
N THR A 212 15.18 15.92 16.11
CA THR A 212 14.23 16.05 17.22
C THR A 212 12.78 16.24 16.77
N GLN A 213 12.58 16.87 15.62
CA GLN A 213 11.26 17.07 15.03
C GLN A 213 10.57 15.75 14.65
N CYS A 214 11.32 14.72 14.23
CA CYS A 214 10.76 13.39 13.97
C CYS A 214 10.35 12.72 15.29
N ILE A 215 11.16 12.85 16.35
CA ILE A 215 10.86 12.33 17.69
C ILE A 215 9.58 12.99 18.25
N GLU A 216 9.43 14.31 18.10
CA GLU A 216 8.22 15.02 18.51
C GLU A 216 6.94 14.57 17.78
N LYS A 217 7.10 13.91 16.63
CA LYS A 217 6.02 13.47 15.75
C LYS A 217 6.02 11.96 15.50
N GLU A 218 6.75 11.21 16.30
CA GLU A 218 6.75 9.76 16.21
C GLU A 218 5.41 9.20 16.71
N GLN A 219 5.08 7.97 16.31
CA GLN A 219 3.87 7.27 16.78
C GLN A 219 2.58 8.09 16.64
N SER A 220 2.51 8.94 15.60
CA SER A 220 1.44 9.91 15.42
C SER A 220 0.40 9.40 14.43
N TYR A 221 -0.87 9.40 14.82
CA TYR A 221 -1.96 8.71 14.11
C TYR A 221 -2.82 9.60 13.18
N ALA A 222 -2.40 10.83 12.86
CA ALA A 222 -3.29 11.77 12.15
C ALA A 222 -2.56 12.91 11.44
N ILE A 223 -1.76 12.60 10.42
CA ILE A 223 -1.40 13.60 9.41
C ILE A 223 -2.50 13.57 8.36
N ARG A 224 -3.09 14.72 8.02
CA ARG A 224 -4.15 14.82 7.00
C ARG A 224 -3.71 15.74 5.90
N ILE A 225 -3.88 15.28 4.66
CA ILE A 225 -3.73 16.10 3.46
C ILE A 225 -5.05 16.07 2.72
N SER A 226 -5.55 17.25 2.38
CA SER A 226 -6.69 17.41 1.49
C SER A 226 -6.26 18.07 0.20
N SER A 227 -6.63 17.50 -0.94
CA SER A 227 -6.36 18.07 -2.26
C SER A 227 -7.59 17.98 -3.14
N HIS A 228 -8.03 19.12 -3.67
CA HIS A 228 -9.05 19.14 -4.73
C HIS A 228 -8.52 18.58 -6.05
N GLN A 229 -7.20 18.58 -6.23
CA GLN A 229 -6.54 18.14 -7.45
C GLN A 229 -6.36 16.63 -7.56
N PHE A 230 -6.73 15.84 -6.54
CA PHE A 230 -6.80 14.39 -6.72
C PHE A 230 -7.82 14.03 -7.83
N ASP A 231 -8.81 14.89 -8.13
CA ASP A 231 -9.84 14.70 -9.18
C ASP A 231 -9.60 15.59 -10.43
N ASP A 232 -8.70 16.57 -10.39
CA ASP A 232 -8.51 17.52 -11.49
C ASP A 232 -7.64 16.92 -12.61
N LYS A 233 -8.25 16.04 -13.42
CA LYS A 233 -8.15 15.93 -14.88
C LYS A 233 -8.65 14.55 -15.37
N ILE A 234 -9.95 14.43 -15.65
CA ILE A 234 -10.51 13.90 -16.91
C ILE A 234 -11.87 14.57 -17.15
N ARG A 235 -11.87 15.76 -17.76
CA ARG A 235 -12.96 16.17 -18.67
C ARG A 235 -12.43 15.96 -20.07
N ILE A 236 -12.75 14.82 -20.67
CA ILE A 236 -12.74 14.71 -22.12
C ILE A 236 -14.09 15.28 -22.54
N ASP A 237 -14.12 16.58 -22.85
CA ASP A 237 -15.21 17.10 -23.66
C ASP A 237 -15.00 16.52 -25.08
N SER A 238 -15.87 15.61 -25.47
CA SER A 238 -15.97 15.15 -26.85
C SER A 238 -16.73 16.20 -27.65
N ASP A 239 -16.06 16.82 -28.62
CA ASP A 239 -16.70 17.41 -29.80
C ASP A 239 -17.07 16.31 -30.81
#